data_AF-A0A528EH24-F1
#
_entry.id   AF-A0A528EH24-F1
#
_cell.length_a   1.000
_cell.length_b   1.000
_cell.length_c   1.000
_cell.angle_alpha   90.00
_cell.angle_beta   90.00
_cell.angle_gamma   90.00
#
_symmetry.space_group_name_H-M   'P 1'
#
loop_
_entity.id
_entity.type
_entity.pdbx_description
1 polymer ?
#
loop_
_entity_poly.entity_id
_entity_poly.type
_entity_poly.pdbx_seq_one_letter_code
_entity_poly.pdbx_strand_id
1 'polypeptide(L)' 'HGLSLLTVTANCRQVLPGIERAKFWREQDDGTVTFSANGIDPIVTFGVADGDGYESYAPTLPLLSLAASSD' A
#
# COMPACT_ATOMS: atom_id res chain seq x y z
N HIS A 1 2.49 -6.72 14.33
CA HIS A 1 1.96 -7.20 13.03
C HIS A 1 3.07 -7.82 12.18
N GLY A 2 2.75 -8.83 11.35
CA GLY A 2 3.73 -9.56 10.52
C GLY A 2 4.06 -8.83 9.21
N LEU A 3 5.21 -9.15 8.60
CA LEU A 3 5.58 -8.68 7.26
C LEU A 3 5.06 -9.65 6.21
N SER A 4 4.27 -9.15 5.26
CA SER A 4 3.67 -9.96 4.21
C SER A 4 4.25 -9.59 2.85
N LEU A 5 4.39 -10.58 1.96
CA LEU A 5 4.80 -10.32 0.58
C LEU A 5 3.68 -9.61 -0.19
N LEU A 6 4.06 -8.64 -1.02
CA LEU A 6 3.19 -7.92 -1.94
C LEU A 6 3.65 -8.21 -3.37
N THR A 7 2.73 -8.66 -4.21
CA THR A 7 2.98 -8.82 -5.65
C THR A 7 2.34 -7.66 -6.40
N VAL A 8 3.16 -6.81 -7.00
CA VAL A 8 2.71 -5.73 -7.88
C VAL A 8 2.92 -6.15 -9.33
N THR A 9 1.85 -6.12 -10.13
CA THR A 9 1.96 -6.49 -11.55
C THR A 9 2.77 -5.44 -12.32
N ALA A 10 3.57 -5.90 -13.29
CA ALA A 10 4.54 -5.04 -13.99
C ALA A 10 3.91 -3.86 -14.74
N ASN A 11 2.63 -3.93 -15.10
CA ASN A 11 1.89 -2.86 -15.77
C ASN A 11 1.47 -1.73 -14.83
N CYS A 12 1.44 -1.93 -13.50
CA CYS A 12 1.09 -0.88 -12.54
C CYS A 12 1.99 0.35 -12.64
N ARG A 13 3.27 0.18 -13.07
CA ARG A 13 4.22 1.29 -13.28
C ARG A 13 3.74 2.32 -14.31
N GLN A 14 2.84 1.95 -15.22
CA GLN A 14 2.26 2.85 -16.22
C GLN A 14 1.26 3.83 -15.60
N VAL A 15 0.62 3.44 -14.48
CA VAL A 15 -0.37 4.24 -13.76
C VAL A 15 0.27 4.99 -12.59
N LEU A 16 1.14 4.31 -11.84
CA LEU A 16 1.86 4.88 -10.70
C LEU A 16 3.35 4.48 -10.76
N PRO A 17 4.20 5.28 -11.43
CA PRO A 17 5.63 5.00 -11.51
C PRO A 17 6.27 4.88 -10.13
N GLY A 18 7.01 3.81 -9.89
CA GLY A 18 7.72 3.56 -8.64
C GLY A 18 7.01 2.61 -7.68
N ILE A 19 5.72 2.30 -7.90
CA ILE A 19 4.96 1.34 -7.08
C ILE A 19 5.47 -0.10 -7.25
N GLU A 20 6.03 -0.42 -8.42
CA GLU A 20 6.62 -1.74 -8.71
C GLU A 20 7.81 -2.10 -7.82
N ARG A 21 8.34 -1.11 -7.08
CA ARG A 21 9.40 -1.33 -6.08
C ARG A 21 8.86 -1.90 -4.77
N ALA A 22 7.55 -1.79 -4.51
CA ALA A 22 6.94 -2.35 -3.32
C ALA A 22 6.94 -3.88 -3.39
N LYS A 23 7.49 -4.51 -2.36
CA LYS A 23 7.63 -5.98 -2.23
C LYS A 23 6.95 -6.51 -0.99
N PHE A 24 6.65 -5.63 -0.04
CA PHE A 24 6.08 -5.99 1.22
C PHE A 24 4.94 -5.07 1.59
N TRP A 25 3.98 -5.62 2.33
CA TRP A 25 2.98 -4.85 3.05
C TRP A 25 2.97 -5.22 4.53
N ARG A 26 2.60 -4.26 5.38
CA ARG A 26 2.49 -4.43 6.82
C ARG A 26 1.44 -3.48 7.40
N GLU A 27 0.58 -4.01 8.25
CA GLU A 27 -0.23 -3.22 9.17
C GLU A 27 0.64 -2.74 10.34
N GLN A 28 0.56 -1.46 10.69
CA GLN A 28 1.36 -0.84 11.74
C GLN A 28 0.57 -0.82 13.05
N ASP A 29 1.26 -0.58 14.17
CA ASP A 29 0.61 -0.56 15.49
C ASP A 29 -0.42 0.58 15.65
N ASP A 30 -0.39 1.60 14.78
CA ASP A 30 -1.36 2.69 14.70
C ASP A 30 -2.55 2.41 13.76
N GLY A 31 -2.63 1.19 13.21
CA GLY A 31 -3.68 0.77 12.29
C GLY A 31 -3.49 1.20 10.84
N THR A 32 -2.41 1.93 10.52
CA THR A 32 -2.06 2.23 9.12
C THR A 32 -1.52 1.00 8.40
N VAL A 33 -1.65 0.98 7.07
CA VAL A 33 -1.03 -0.04 6.23
C VAL A 33 0.08 0.60 5.41
N THR A 34 1.26 -0.03 5.36
CA THR A 34 2.40 0.47 4.59
C THR A 34 2.84 -0.52 3.52
N PHE A 35 3.20 0.00 2.35
CA PHE A 35 3.92 -0.74 1.31
C PHE A 35 5.39 -0.32 1.33
N SER A 36 6.31 -1.26 1.21
CA SER A 36 7.75 -0.98 1.26
C SER A 36 8.57 -1.89 0.35
N ALA A 37 9.77 -1.45 -0.02
CA ALA A 37 10.72 -2.29 -0.76
C ALA A 37 11.50 -3.26 0.14
N ASN A 38 11.67 -2.92 1.42
CA ASN A 38 12.55 -3.59 2.37
C ASN A 38 11.87 -3.99 3.69
N GLY A 39 10.58 -3.71 3.85
CA GLY A 39 9.84 -3.99 5.09
C GLY A 39 10.02 -2.97 6.21
N ILE A 40 10.68 -1.84 5.93
CA ILE A 40 11.01 -0.80 6.91
C ILE A 40 10.59 0.58 6.39
N ASP A 41 11.08 0.98 5.22
CA ASP A 41 10.87 2.32 4.68
C ASP A 41 9.61 2.36 3.79
N PRO A 42 8.57 3.14 4.15
CA PRO A 42 7.33 3.16 3.40
C PRO A 42 7.49 3.88 2.05
N ILE A 43 6.97 3.25 1.00
CA ILE A 43 6.74 3.83 -0.32
C ILE A 43 5.34 4.44 -0.39
N VAL A 44 4.36 3.77 0.23
CA VAL A 44 2.98 4.23 0.36
C VAL A 44 2.51 3.94 1.78
N THR A 45 1.78 4.88 2.37
CA THR A 45 1.05 4.66 3.62
C THR A 45 -0.43 4.92 3.40
N PHE A 46 -1.26 3.99 3.85
CA PHE A 46 -2.70 4.06 3.85
C PHE A 46 -3.23 4.24 5.27
N GLY A 47 -4.15 5.18 5.47
CA GLY A 47 -4.96 5.31 6.68
C GLY A 47 -6.32 4.62 6.52
N VAL A 48 -6.98 4.30 7.63
CA VAL A 48 -8.35 3.78 7.61
C VAL A 48 -9.28 4.83 7.00
N ALA A 49 -10.08 4.44 6.03
CA ALA A 49 -11.11 5.28 5.42
C ALA A 49 -12.48 5.02 6.08
N ASP A 50 -13.46 5.90 5.85
CA ASP A 50 -14.84 5.66 6.33
C ASP A 50 -15.44 4.43 5.60
N GLY A 51 -15.44 3.27 6.25
CA GLY A 51 -15.91 1.98 5.71
C GLY A 51 -14.90 0.84 5.90
N ASP A 52 -15.00 -0.23 5.09
CA ASP A 52 -14.08 -1.39 5.13
C ASP A 52 -12.84 -1.21 4.21
N GLY A 53 -12.29 0.00 4.14
CA GLY A 53 -11.21 0.36 3.20
C GLY A 53 -10.13 1.25 3.79
N TYR A 54 -9.03 1.43 3.04
CA TYR A 54 -7.93 2.34 3.37
C TYR A 54 -7.62 3.32 2.23
N GLU A 55 -7.12 4.52 2.55
CA GLU A 55 -6.76 5.57 1.59
C GLU A 55 -5.31 6.07 1.78
N SER A 56 -4.56 6.24 0.68
CA SER A 56 -3.18 6.70 0.74
C SER A 56 -3.07 8.22 0.95
N TYR A 57 -2.24 8.68 1.89
CA TYR A 57 -1.97 10.12 2.06
C TYR A 57 -0.54 10.54 1.71
N ALA A 58 0.35 9.60 1.38
CA ALA A 58 1.68 9.90 0.85
C ALA A 58 2.26 8.76 -0.02
N PRO A 59 2.82 9.05 -1.23
CA PRO A 59 2.83 10.35 -1.89
C PRO A 59 1.45 10.74 -2.46
N THR A 60 1.23 12.04 -2.61
CA THR A 60 -0.06 12.71 -2.79
C THR A 60 -0.82 12.40 -4.09
N LEU A 61 -0.20 11.78 -5.11
CA LEU A 61 -0.85 11.50 -6.39
C LEU A 61 -0.27 10.27 -7.12
N PRO A 62 -1.14 9.46 -7.77
CA PRO A 62 -2.59 9.34 -7.54
C PRO A 62 -2.95 8.96 -6.10
N LEU A 63 -4.10 9.43 -5.61
CA LEU A 63 -4.75 8.87 -4.41
C LEU A 63 -5.07 7.40 -4.68
N LEU A 64 -4.64 6.53 -3.77
CA LEU A 64 -4.88 5.09 -3.84
C LEU A 64 -5.90 4.69 -2.78
N SER A 65 -6.82 3.83 -3.17
CA SER A 65 -7.70 3.10 -2.24
C SER A 65 -7.26 1.64 -2.18
N LEU A 66 -7.22 1.08 -0.97
CA LEU A 66 -6.98 -0.34 -0.72
C LEU A 66 -8.23 -0.94 -0.10
N ALA A 67 -8.77 -1.97 -0.74
CA ALA A 67 -9.93 -2.71 -0.26
C ALA A 67 -9.67 -4.21 -0.45
N ALA A 68 -10.26 -5.04 0.42
CA ALA A 68 -10.31 -6.47 0.17
C ALA A 68 -11.20 -6.74 -1.04
N SER A 69 -10.74 -7.56 -1.98
CA SER A 69 -11.62 -8.08 -3.03
C SER A 69 -12.53 -9.13 -2.39
N SER A 70 -13.84 -8.94 -2.47
CA SER A 70 -14.78 -10.05 -2.36
C SER A 70 -14.55 -10.99 -3.55
N ASP A 71 -14.31 -12.27 -3.29
CA ASP A 71 -14.34 -13.32 -4.33
C ASP A 71 -15.70 -13.38 -5.03
#